data_AF-A0A2A8D721-F1
#
_entry.id   AF-A0A2A8D721-F1
#
_cell.length_a   1.000
_cell.length_b   1.000
_cell.length_c   1.000
_cell.angle_alpha   90.00
_cell.angle_beta   90.00
_cell.angle_gamma   90.00
#
_symmetry.space_group_name_H-M   'P 1'
#
loop_
_entity.id
_entity.type
_entity.pdbx_description
1 polymer ?
#
loop_
_entity_poly.entity_id
_entity_poly.type
_entity_poly.pdbx_seq_one_letter_code
_entity_poly.pdbx_strand_id
1 'polypeptide(L)'
;MATFAHFSGIIGFLPAAAIYYLYRDRAPFTEQESREAMNFTLLPSIMILVLLILSFVPGMASLMMFFTAILWLYMAISSVIAGIYAAQGEPHRYKLNLRILDLFLKPAEDFKEKKKQHREEMEGQQQQQAAERRV
;
A
#
# COMPACT_ATOMS: atom_id res chain seq x y z
N MET A 1 -1.01 3.11 -13.79
CA MET A 1 -0.10 2.61 -12.73
C MET A 1 -0.88 2.07 -11.53
N ALA A 2 -1.92 2.75 -11.06
CA ALA A 2 -2.85 2.22 -10.04
C ALA A 2 -3.38 0.80 -10.34
N THR A 3 -3.86 0.53 -11.56
CA THR A 3 -4.29 -0.81 -11.99
C THR A 3 -3.23 -1.90 -11.78
N PHE A 4 -1.96 -1.60 -12.09
CA PHE A 4 -0.87 -2.54 -11.89
C PHE A 4 -0.64 -2.84 -10.40
N ALA A 5 -0.86 -1.86 -9.51
CA ALA A 5 -0.77 -2.11 -8.08
C ALA A 5 -1.78 -3.16 -7.62
N HIS A 6 -3.02 -3.09 -8.11
CA HIS A 6 -4.04 -4.09 -7.80
C HIS A 6 -3.74 -5.45 -8.43
N PHE A 7 -3.41 -5.53 -9.72
CA PHE A 7 -3.07 -6.81 -10.36
C PHE A 7 -1.86 -7.48 -9.72
N SER A 8 -0.92 -6.69 -9.23
CA SER A 8 0.24 -7.21 -8.51
C SER A 8 -0.12 -7.89 -7.18
N GLY A 9 -1.30 -7.59 -6.64
CA GLY A 9 -1.88 -8.26 -5.49
C GLY A 9 -2.15 -9.75 -5.67
N ILE A 10 -2.20 -10.25 -6.90
CA ILE A 10 -2.31 -11.69 -7.22
C ILE A 10 -1.04 -12.44 -6.75
N ILE A 11 0.11 -11.78 -6.80
CA ILE A 11 1.41 -12.33 -6.40
C ILE A 11 1.63 -12.12 -4.89
N GLY A 12 1.07 -11.05 -4.33
CA GLY A 12 1.12 -10.71 -2.92
C GLY A 12 1.31 -9.22 -2.69
N PHE A 13 1.73 -8.83 -1.49
CA PHE A 13 1.79 -7.42 -1.11
C PHE A 13 3.05 -6.66 -1.56
N LEU A 14 4.17 -7.35 -1.80
CA LEU A 14 5.47 -6.72 -2.11
C LEU A 14 5.44 -5.87 -3.39
N PRO A 15 4.86 -6.32 -4.51
CA PRO A 15 4.80 -5.51 -5.72
C PRO A 15 3.94 -4.24 -5.55
N ALA A 16 2.82 -4.33 -4.84
CA ALA A 16 1.98 -3.17 -4.52
C ALA A 16 2.74 -2.17 -3.63
N ALA A 17 3.53 -2.68 -2.68
CA ALA A 17 4.41 -1.87 -1.85
C ALA A 17 5.47 -1.13 -2.70
N ALA A 18 6.09 -1.81 -3.66
CA ALA A 18 7.07 -1.19 -4.55
C ALA A 18 6.45 -0.03 -5.36
N ILE A 19 5.23 -0.20 -5.87
CA ILE A 19 4.51 0.85 -6.58
C ILE A 19 4.16 2.01 -5.64
N TYR A 20 3.69 1.72 -4.43
CA TYR A 20 3.44 2.76 -3.42
C TYR A 20 4.69 3.59 -3.16
N TYR A 21 5.83 2.98 -2.85
CA TYR A 21 7.06 3.74 -2.56
C TYR A 21 7.63 4.48 -3.78
N LEU A 22 7.43 3.98 -5.01
CA LEU A 22 7.91 4.63 -6.22
C LEU A 22 7.08 5.88 -6.59
N TYR A 23 5.77 5.84 -6.32
CA TYR A 23 4.82 6.89 -6.71
C TYR A 23 4.35 7.77 -5.55
N ARG A 24 4.74 7.45 -4.32
CA ARG A 24 4.60 8.31 -3.14
C ARG A 24 5.20 9.69 -3.43
N ASP A 25 4.42 10.74 -3.17
CA ASP A 25 4.74 12.15 -3.45
C ASP A 25 4.70 12.57 -4.94
N ARG A 26 4.44 11.65 -5.90
CA ARG A 26 4.46 11.96 -7.35
C ARG A 26 3.08 11.90 -8.00
N ALA A 27 2.22 11.00 -7.56
CA ALA A 27 0.93 10.75 -8.19
C ALA A 27 -0.14 10.40 -7.13
N PRO A 28 -0.92 11.39 -6.64
CA PRO A 28 -1.84 11.21 -5.51
C PRO A 28 -2.82 10.03 -5.67
N PHE A 29 -3.39 9.85 -6.86
CA PHE A 29 -4.29 8.73 -7.14
C PHE A 29 -3.58 7.37 -7.10
N THR A 30 -2.39 7.27 -7.72
CA THR A 30 -1.64 6.02 -7.72
C THR A 30 -1.12 5.69 -6.33
N GLU A 31 -0.70 6.70 -5.55
CA GLU A 31 -0.30 6.54 -4.16
C GLU A 31 -1.44 5.98 -3.31
N GLN A 32 -2.63 6.56 -3.41
CA GLN A 32 -3.81 6.09 -2.67
C GLN A 32 -4.18 4.64 -3.03
N GLU A 33 -4.32 4.34 -4.32
CA GLU A 33 -4.75 3.01 -4.79
C GLU A 33 -3.70 1.94 -4.50
N SER A 34 -2.41 2.24 -4.69
CA SER A 34 -1.33 1.30 -4.36
C SER A 34 -1.22 1.04 -2.85
N ARG A 35 -1.47 2.04 -2.01
CA ARG A 35 -1.52 1.88 -0.56
C ARG A 35 -2.69 1.01 -0.12
N GLU A 36 -3.87 1.23 -0.70
CA GLU A 36 -5.07 0.45 -0.42
C GLU A 36 -4.89 -1.02 -0.87
N ALA A 37 -4.32 -1.26 -2.06
CA ALA A 37 -3.95 -2.59 -2.57
C ALA A 37 -2.91 -3.29 -1.68
N MET A 38 -1.86 -2.58 -1.25
CA MET A 38 -0.82 -3.11 -0.36
C MET A 38 -1.42 -3.54 0.99
N ASN A 39 -2.29 -2.71 1.58
CA ASN A 39 -2.96 -3.04 2.84
C ASN A 39 -3.89 -4.25 2.72
N PHE A 40 -4.67 -4.32 1.63
CA PHE A 40 -5.57 -5.44 1.39
C PHE A 40 -4.82 -6.76 1.23
N THR A 41 -3.77 -6.77 0.40
CA THR A 41 -3.02 -7.99 0.05
C THR A 41 -2.15 -8.51 1.17
N LEU A 42 -1.76 -7.67 2.13
CA LEU A 42 -0.92 -8.05 3.27
C LEU A 42 -1.53 -9.19 4.10
N LEU A 43 -2.79 -9.03 4.53
CA LEU A 43 -3.43 -10.01 5.43
C LEU A 43 -3.65 -11.38 4.74
N PRO A 44 -4.25 -11.47 3.54
CA PRO A 44 -4.36 -12.73 2.81
C PRO A 44 -3.00 -13.35 2.50
N SER A 45 -1.97 -12.55 2.19
CA SER A 45 -0.61 -13.07 1.94
C SER A 45 -0.03 -13.75 3.19
N ILE A 46 -0.18 -13.15 4.37
CA ILE A 46 0.25 -13.74 5.64
C ILE A 46 -0.52 -15.03 5.93
N MET A 47 -1.83 -15.03 5.72
CA MET A 47 -2.67 -16.21 5.95
C MET A 47 -2.34 -17.35 5.00
N ILE A 48 -2.09 -17.06 3.70
CA ILE A 48 -1.59 -18.03 2.72
C ILE A 48 -0.27 -18.61 3.20
N LEU A 49 0.67 -17.79 3.65
CA LEU A 49 1.97 -18.25 4.15
C LEU A 49 1.81 -19.18 5.37
N VAL A 50 0.95 -18.83 6.32
CA VAL A 50 0.66 -19.66 7.50
C VAL A 50 0.06 -21.01 7.09
N LEU A 51 -0.92 -21.01 6.17
CA LEU A 51 -1.53 -22.25 5.67
C LEU A 51 -0.53 -23.12 4.90
N LEU A 52 0.36 -22.51 4.12
CA LEU A 52 1.44 -23.23 3.44
C LEU A 52 2.40 -23.87 4.46
N ILE A 53 2.80 -23.16 5.52
CA ILE A 53 3.63 -23.72 6.58
C ILE A 53 2.90 -24.87 7.29
N LEU A 54 1.60 -24.72 7.57
CA LEU A 54 0.80 -25.74 8.23
C LEU A 54 0.58 -26.98 7.35
N SER A 55 0.69 -26.83 6.01
CA SER A 55 0.57 -27.94 5.07
C SER A 55 1.69 -28.99 5.22
N PHE A 56 2.82 -28.64 5.84
CA PHE A 56 3.91 -29.58 6.14
C PHE A 56 3.58 -30.53 7.30
N VAL A 57 2.49 -30.29 8.04
CA VAL A 57 2.02 -31.21 9.08
C VAL A 57 1.49 -32.50 8.42
N PRO A 58 2.03 -33.69 8.77
CA PRO A 58 1.60 -34.94 8.17
C PRO A 58 0.08 -35.15 8.30
N GLY A 59 -0.56 -35.50 7.18
CA GLY A 59 -2.01 -35.73 7.13
C GLY A 59 -2.89 -34.48 6.96
N MET A 60 -2.32 -33.26 7.02
CA MET A 60 -3.09 -32.01 6.85
C MET A 60 -2.88 -31.30 5.51
N ALA A 61 -1.89 -31.74 4.72
CA ALA A 61 -1.47 -31.07 3.48
C ALA A 61 -2.64 -30.76 2.52
N SER A 62 -3.47 -31.76 2.20
CA SER A 62 -4.58 -31.58 1.24
C SER A 62 -5.61 -30.56 1.72
N LEU A 63 -5.94 -30.57 3.01
CA LEU A 63 -6.91 -29.64 3.60
C LEU A 63 -6.36 -28.21 3.62
N MET A 64 -5.10 -28.03 4.02
CA MET A 64 -4.45 -26.71 4.05
C MET A 64 -4.30 -26.12 2.64
N MET A 65 -3.93 -26.94 1.66
CA MET A 65 -3.83 -26.51 0.26
C MET A 65 -5.19 -26.09 -0.31
N PHE A 66 -6.28 -26.77 0.06
CA PHE A 66 -7.63 -26.38 -0.34
C PHE A 66 -8.01 -24.99 0.19
N PHE A 67 -7.79 -24.73 1.49
CA PHE A 67 -8.04 -23.40 2.06
C PHE A 67 -7.12 -22.33 1.47
N THR A 68 -5.86 -22.67 1.21
CA THR A 68 -4.90 -21.78 0.55
C THR A 68 -5.39 -21.37 -0.82
N ALA A 69 -5.88 -22.32 -1.62
CA ALA A 69 -6.40 -22.05 -2.96
C ALA A 69 -7.65 -21.14 -2.92
N ILE A 70 -8.58 -21.37 -1.99
CA ILE A 70 -9.77 -20.51 -1.82
C ILE A 70 -9.36 -19.09 -1.46
N LEU A 71 -8.45 -18.93 -0.49
CA LEU A 71 -8.01 -17.63 -0.03
C LEU A 71 -7.24 -16.88 -1.12
N TRP A 72 -6.38 -17.57 -1.86
CA TRP A 72 -5.69 -17.00 -3.01
C TRP A 72 -6.67 -16.58 -4.10
N LEU A 73 -7.68 -17.39 -4.40
CA LEU A 73 -8.71 -17.06 -5.40
C LEU A 73 -9.51 -15.81 -4.99
N TYR A 74 -9.91 -15.72 -3.72
CA TYR A 74 -10.56 -14.51 -3.18
C TYR A 74 -9.67 -13.26 -3.34
N MET A 75 -8.39 -13.38 -2.98
CA MET A 75 -7.40 -12.30 -3.14
C MET A 75 -7.25 -11.90 -4.61
N ALA A 76 -7.14 -12.87 -5.52
CA ALA A 76 -6.97 -12.65 -6.95
C ALA A 76 -8.20 -11.97 -7.58
N ILE A 77 -9.41 -12.46 -7.31
CA ILE A 77 -10.65 -11.87 -7.84
C ILE A 77 -10.83 -10.44 -7.34
N SER A 78 -10.63 -10.22 -6.04
CA SER A 78 -10.74 -8.87 -5.46
C SER A 78 -9.71 -7.92 -6.07
N SER A 79 -8.49 -8.41 -6.31
CA SER A 79 -7.41 -7.66 -6.98
C SER A 79 -7.76 -7.30 -8.43
N VAL A 80 -8.36 -8.22 -9.19
CA VAL A 80 -8.79 -7.95 -10.57
C VAL A 80 -9.89 -6.89 -10.60
N ILE A 81 -10.92 -7.02 -9.75
CA ILE A 81 -12.03 -6.07 -9.68
C ILE A 81 -11.51 -4.66 -9.38
N ALA A 82 -10.68 -4.52 -8.35
CA ALA A 82 -10.09 -3.23 -8.00
C ALA A 82 -9.22 -2.66 -9.12
N GLY A 83 -8.47 -3.50 -9.83
CA GLY A 83 -7.68 -3.09 -11.00
C GLY A 83 -8.54 -2.51 -12.12
N ILE A 84 -9.73 -3.08 -12.37
CA ILE A 84 -10.70 -2.58 -13.35
C ILE A 84 -11.23 -1.20 -12.93
N TYR A 85 -11.63 -1.01 -11.67
CA TYR A 85 -12.06 0.30 -11.16
C TYR A 85 -10.95 1.35 -11.27
N ALA A 86 -9.72 0.99 -10.87
CA ALA A 86 -8.56 1.87 -10.99
C ALA A 86 -8.23 2.22 -12.46
N ALA A 87 -8.52 1.33 -13.42
CA ALA A 87 -8.36 1.61 -14.84
C ALA A 87 -9.38 2.64 -15.36
N GLN A 88 -10.55 2.71 -14.73
CA GLN A 88 -11.59 3.71 -15.01
C GLN A 88 -11.33 5.04 -14.28
N GLY A 89 -10.28 5.12 -13.45
CA GLY A 89 -10.00 6.29 -12.61
C GLY A 89 -10.90 6.38 -11.38
N GLU A 90 -11.69 5.34 -11.10
CA GLU A 90 -12.56 5.28 -9.94
C GLU A 90 -11.80 4.69 -8.73
N PRO A 91 -11.78 5.40 -7.58
CA PRO A 91 -11.07 4.92 -6.40
C PRO A 91 -11.78 3.68 -5.83
N HIS A 92 -11.04 2.58 -5.67
CA HIS A 92 -11.61 1.35 -5.14
C HIS A 92 -11.27 1.18 -3.65
N ARG A 93 -12.24 0.77 -2.85
CA ARG A 93 -12.01 0.43 -1.44
C ARG A 93 -12.38 -1.02 -1.17
N TYR A 94 -11.42 -1.78 -0.66
CA TYR A 94 -11.64 -3.16 -0.27
C TYR A 94 -12.48 -3.18 1.01
N LYS A 95 -13.58 -3.93 0.99
CA LYS A 95 -14.47 -4.07 2.16
C LYS A 95 -13.77 -4.73 3.35
N LEU A 96 -12.91 -5.72 3.08
CA LEU A 96 -12.13 -6.46 4.08
C LEU A 96 -10.69 -5.96 4.12
N ASN A 97 -10.50 -4.67 4.36
CA ASN A 97 -9.18 -4.08 4.51
C ASN A 97 -8.99 -3.51 5.92
N LEU A 98 -8.07 -4.12 6.67
CA LEU A 98 -7.77 -3.72 8.04
C LEU A 98 -6.88 -2.46 8.11
N ARG A 99 -6.32 -2.01 6.98
CA ARG A 99 -5.45 -0.82 6.88
C ARG A 99 -4.36 -0.76 7.95
N ILE A 100 -3.77 -1.92 8.26
CA ILE A 100 -2.79 -2.07 9.33
C ILE A 100 -1.54 -1.23 9.02
N LEU A 101 -1.13 -1.17 7.75
CA LEU A 101 0.05 -0.38 7.36
C LEU A 101 -0.21 1.11 7.47
N ASP A 102 -1.46 1.57 7.35
CA ASP A 102 -1.79 2.99 7.51
C ASP A 102 -1.48 3.47 8.93
N LEU A 103 -1.73 2.62 9.92
CA LEU A 103 -1.41 2.88 11.31
C LEU A 103 0.11 3.04 11.52
N PHE A 104 0.92 2.25 10.81
CA PHE A 104 2.38 2.28 10.93
C PHE A 104 3.06 3.35 10.07
N LEU A 105 2.53 3.64 8.88
CA LEU A 105 3.12 4.59 7.93
C LEU A 105 2.76 6.04 8.27
N LYS A 106 1.58 6.29 8.85
CA LYS A 106 1.11 7.65 9.16
C LYS A 106 2.09 8.47 10.03
N PRO A 107 2.66 7.91 11.13
CA PRO A 107 3.65 8.65 11.91
C PRO A 107 4.90 9.07 11.12
N ALA A 108 5.34 8.23 10.16
CA ALA A 108 6.49 8.52 9.34
C ALA A 108 6.20 9.61 8.28
N GLU A 109 4.99 9.61 7.71
CA GLU A 109 4.50 10.68 6.83
C GLU A 109 4.43 12.02 7.58
N ASP A 110 3.74 12.04 8.72
CA ASP A 110 3.52 13.25 9.52
C ASP A 110 4.86 13.91 9.94
N PHE A 111 5.86 13.09 10.27
CA PHE A 111 7.20 13.59 10.61
C PHE A 111 7.92 14.22 9.41
N LYS A 112 7.81 13.61 8.23
CA LYS A 112 8.42 14.13 6.99
C LYS A 112 7.77 15.44 6.58
N GLU A 113 6.46 15.54 6.71
CA GLU A 113 5.68 16.73 6.37
C GLU A 113 6.01 17.90 7.32
N LYS A 114 6.03 17.65 8.64
CA LYS A 114 6.47 18.66 9.63
C LYS A 114 7.88 19.15 9.37
N LYS A 115 8.81 18.25 9.01
CA LYS A 115 10.19 18.63 8.70
C LYS A 115 10.29 19.49 7.43
N LYS A 116 9.42 19.23 6.44
CA LYS A 116 9.35 20.02 5.21
C LYS A 116 8.82 21.43 5.49
N GLN A 117 7.70 21.54 6.21
CA GLN A 117 7.14 22.82 6.63
C GLN A 117 8.14 23.65 7.43
N HIS A 118 8.81 23.03 8.40
CA HIS A 118 9.81 23.73 9.20
C HIS A 118 11.02 24.21 8.38
N ARG A 119 11.44 23.45 7.35
CA ARG A 119 12.49 23.89 6.42
C ARG A 119 12.02 25.09 5.59
N GLU A 120 10.81 25.05 5.06
CA GLU A 120 10.23 26.14 4.27
C GLU A 120 10.06 27.42 5.09
N GLU A 121 9.65 27.31 6.37
CA GLU A 121 9.60 28.43 7.30
C GLU A 121 10.97 29.08 7.54
N MET A 122 12.02 28.26 7.75
CA MET A 122 13.38 28.74 7.97
C MET A 122 13.96 29.41 6.71
N GLU A 123 13.69 28.85 5.53
CA GLU A 123 14.09 29.45 4.25
C GLU A 123 13.37 30.79 4.00
N GLY A 124 12.06 30.87 4.30
CA GLY A 124 11.30 32.12 4.22
C GLY A 124 11.79 33.21 5.17
N GLN A 125 12.11 32.85 6.43
CA GLN A 125 12.69 33.78 7.41
C GLN A 125 14.08 34.27 6.99
N GLN A 126 14.93 33.40 6.45
CA GLN A 126 16.24 33.80 5.92
C GLN A 126 16.13 34.75 4.73
N GLN A 127 15.16 34.52 3.83
CA GLN A 127 14.92 35.43 2.70
C GLN A 127 14.43 36.81 3.17
N GLN A 128 13.53 36.87 4.15
CA GLN A 128 13.10 38.15 4.75
C GLN A 128 14.26 38.88 5.43
N GLN A 129 15.05 38.21 6.25
CA GLN A 129 16.22 38.81 6.89
C GLN A 129 17.29 39.26 5.89
N ALA A 130 17.48 38.53 4.79
CA ALA A 130 18.40 38.92 3.73
C ALA A 130 17.90 40.13 2.92
N ALA A 131 16.57 40.29 2.76
CA ALA A 131 15.97 41.47 2.14
C ALA A 131 16.10 42.71 3.03
N GLU A 132 15.85 42.58 4.34
CA GLU A 132 16.02 43.66 5.31
C GLU A 132 17.46 44.14 5.44
N ARG A 133 18.46 43.24 5.33
CA ARG A 133 19.89 43.62 5.34
C ARG A 133 20.38 44.36 4.08
N ARG A 134 19.56 44.45 3.02
CA ARG A 134 19.90 45.13 1.76
C ARG A 134 19.35 46.55 1.66
N VAL A 135 18.57 46.99 2.64
CA VAL A 135 18.02 48.35 2.80
C VAL A 135 18.87 49.12 3.80
#